data_AF-A0A1G1GE18-F1
#
_entry.id   AF-A0A1G1GE18-F1
#
_cell.length_a   1.000
_cell.length_b   1.000
_cell.length_c   1.000
_cell.angle_alpha   90.00
_cell.angle_beta   90.00
_cell.angle_gamma   90.00
#
_symmetry.space_group_name_H-M   'P 1'
#
loop_
_entity.id
_entity.type
_entity.pdbx_description
1 polymer ?
#
loop_
_entity_poly.entity_id
_entity_poly.type
_entity_poly.pdbx_seq_one_letter_code
_entity_poly.pdbx_strand_id
1 'polypeptide(L)' 'MDDPALWALRILGMGEDIMLVGHLPYMARLAGLLLCGDTEKMCVDFKMGGIVCLKRFDDGRWAVEWMIVPEMVR' A
#
# COMPACT_ATOMS: atom_id res chain seq x y z
N MET A 1 18.10 -2.62 3.45
CA MET A 1 16.70 -2.63 3.90
C MET A 1 15.97 -1.67 2.98
N ASP A 2 15.01 -2.15 2.20
CA ASP A 2 14.38 -1.36 1.14
C ASP A 2 13.71 -0.11 1.72
N ASP A 3 13.91 1.03 1.07
CA ASP A 3 13.29 2.32 1.44
C ASP A 3 11.89 2.41 0.79
N PRO A 4 10.80 2.64 1.57
CA PRO A 4 9.46 2.84 1.01
C PRO A 4 9.40 3.97 -0.02
N ALA A 5 10.24 5.00 0.09
CA ALA A 5 10.27 6.13 -0.83
C ALA A 5 10.70 5.71 -2.25
N LEU A 6 11.61 4.76 -2.36
CA LEU A 6 12.09 4.27 -3.67
C LEU A 6 10.99 3.53 -4.42
N TRP A 7 10.19 2.73 -3.71
CA TRP A 7 9.03 2.08 -4.29
C TRP A 7 7.91 3.06 -4.61
N ALA A 8 7.62 4.01 -3.71
CA ALA A 8 6.65 5.08 -4.00
C ALA A 8 6.98 5.82 -5.30
N LEU A 9 8.26 6.17 -5.51
CA LEU A 9 8.71 6.81 -6.75
C LEU A 9 8.52 5.92 -7.98
N ARG A 10 8.82 4.62 -7.89
CA ARG A 10 8.61 3.68 -9.00
C ARG A 10 7.14 3.58 -9.40
N ILE A 11 6.24 3.48 -8.41
CA ILE A 11 4.79 3.36 -8.64
C ILE A 11 4.24 4.60 -9.35
N LEU A 12 4.78 5.80 -9.08
CA LEU A 12 4.38 7.03 -9.77
C LEU A 12 4.61 6.98 -11.29
N GLY A 13 5.63 6.25 -11.75
CA GLY A 13 5.91 6.07 -13.17
C GLY A 13 5.13 4.94 -13.84
N MET A 14 4.39 4.13 -13.08
CA MET A 14 3.63 2.98 -13.58
C MET A 14 2.21 3.40 -13.93
N GLY A 15 1.75 3.00 -15.12
CA GLY A 15 0.40 3.28 -15.64
C GLY A 15 -0.54 2.07 -15.54
N GLU A 16 0.02 0.91 -15.26
CA GLU A 16 -0.64 -0.37 -15.10
C GLU A 16 -0.88 -0.73 -13.62
N ASP A 17 -1.84 -1.62 -13.38
CA ASP A 17 -2.08 -2.20 -12.06
C ASP A 17 -0.94 -3.16 -11.69
N ILE A 18 -0.41 -3.00 -10.48
CA ILE A 18 0.67 -3.84 -9.96
C ILE A 18 0.28 -4.49 -8.63
N MET A 19 0.85 -5.67 -8.35
CA MET A 19 0.77 -6.30 -7.04
C MET A 19 2.15 -6.29 -6.38
N LEU A 20 2.23 -5.71 -5.18
CA LEU A 20 3.43 -5.73 -4.35
C LEU A 20 3.24 -6.76 -3.24
N VAL A 21 4.19 -7.68 -3.13
CA VAL A 21 4.21 -8.72 -2.09
C VAL A 21 5.43 -8.52 -1.22
N GLY A 22 5.21 -8.37 0.08
CA GLY A 22 6.25 -8.02 1.03
C GLY A 22 5.85 -8.35 2.46
N HIS A 23 6.63 -7.88 3.43
CA HIS A 23 6.46 -8.19 4.84
C HIS A 23 6.19 -6.92 5.65
N LEU A 24 5.67 -7.07 6.87
CA LEU A 24 5.63 -5.99 7.85
C LEU A 24 7.02 -5.79 8.49
N PRO A 25 7.39 -4.55 8.85
CA PRO A 25 6.58 -3.32 8.80
C PRO A 25 6.59 -2.62 7.43
N TYR A 26 7.36 -3.11 6.46
CA TYR A 26 7.62 -2.43 5.19
C TYR A 26 6.35 -2.09 4.41
N MET A 27 5.41 -3.03 4.28
CA MET A 27 4.13 -2.80 3.58
C MET A 27 3.26 -1.74 4.26
N ALA A 28 3.26 -1.71 5.60
CA ALA A 28 2.51 -0.70 6.33
C ALA A 28 3.14 0.70 6.19
N ARG A 29 4.47 0.78 6.19
CA ARG A 29 5.21 2.04 5.95
C ARG A 29 4.96 2.59 4.55
N LEU A 30 4.95 1.72 3.53
CA LEU A 30 4.63 2.11 2.15
C LEU A 30 3.18 2.61 2.05
N ALA A 31 2.21 1.91 2.65
CA ALA A 31 0.82 2.34 2.68
C ALA A 31 0.67 3.69 3.40
N GLY A 32 1.32 3.89 4.54
CA GLY A 32 1.36 5.17 5.25
C GLY A 32 1.92 6.31 4.41
N LEU A 33 3.01 6.06 3.69
CA LEU A 33 3.60 7.03 2.78
C LEU A 33 2.64 7.40 1.63
N LEU A 34 2.03 6.42 0.97
CA LEU A 34 1.13 6.67 -0.16
C LEU A 34 -0.17 7.35 0.28
N LEU A 35 -0.79 6.89 1.37
CA LEU A 35 -2.09 7.35 1.85
C LEU A 35 -2.01 8.64 2.68
N CYS A 36 -0.92 8.83 3.42
CA CYS A 36 -0.83 9.89 4.41
C CYS A 36 0.43 10.77 4.29
N GLY A 37 1.32 10.48 3.33
CA GLY A 37 2.59 11.20 3.15
C GLY A 37 3.64 10.94 4.24
N ASP A 38 3.44 9.92 5.08
CA ASP A 38 4.26 9.67 6.27
C ASP A 38 4.41 8.16 6.53
N THR A 39 5.64 7.66 6.52
CA THR A 39 5.94 6.23 6.73
C THR A 39 5.62 5.74 8.12
N GLU A 40 5.55 6.61 9.13
CA GLU A 40 5.24 6.22 10.50
C GLU A 40 3.73 6.20 10.78
N LYS A 41 2.90 6.67 9.82
CA LYS A 41 1.44 6.57 9.94
C LYS A 41 0.93 5.19 9.55
N MET A 42 0.66 4.38 10.58
CA MET A 42 0.03 3.07 10.47
C MET A 42 -1.48 3.20 10.20
N CYS A 43 -1.86 3.63 9.00
CA CYS A 43 -3.26 3.86 8.60
C CYS A 43 -4.01 2.58 8.16
N VAL A 44 -3.29 1.47 7.98
CA VAL A 44 -3.86 0.17 7.60
C VAL A 44 -3.36 -0.92 8.56
N ASP A 45 -4.30 -1.66 9.15
CA ASP A 45 -4.03 -2.81 10.01
C ASP A 45 -3.92 -4.10 9.18
N PHE A 46 -2.78 -4.26 8.51
CA PHE A 46 -2.48 -5.43 7.67
C PHE A 46 -2.65 -6.74 8.44
N LYS A 47 -3.39 -7.70 7.85
CA LYS A 47 -3.47 -9.08 8.34
C LYS A 47 -2.58 -10.00 7.51
N MET A 48 -2.04 -11.04 8.15
CA MET A 48 -1.23 -12.04 7.45
C MET A 48 -2.04 -12.70 6.34
N GLY A 49 -1.47 -12.76 5.13
CA GLY A 49 -2.19 -13.24 3.94
C GLY A 49 -3.31 -12.31 3.45
N GLY A 50 -3.44 -11.11 4.01
CA GLY A 50 -4.38 -10.10 3.54
C GLY A 50 -3.87 -9.32 2.33
N ILE A 51 -4.79 -8.77 1.55
CA ILE A 51 -4.54 -7.94 0.39
C ILE A 51 -5.21 -6.58 0.62
N VAL A 52 -4.47 -5.51 0.35
CA VAL A 52 -4.96 -4.13 0.42
C VAL A 52 -4.79 -3.52 -0.97
N CYS A 53 -5.89 -3.06 -1.56
CA CYS A 53 -5.86 -2.37 -2.84
C CYS A 53 -5.85 -0.86 -2.61
N LEU A 54 -4.84 -0.20 -3.18
CA LEU A 54 -4.73 1.25 -3.15
C LEU A 54 -5.00 1.79 -4.55
N LYS A 55 -5.88 2.78 -4.63
CA LYS A 55 -6.19 3.50 -5.87
C LYS A 55 -5.53 4.87 -5.86
N ARG A 56 -4.85 5.20 -6.94
CA ARG A 56 -4.38 6.56 -7.23
C ARG A 56 -5.40 7.28 -8.09
N PHE A 57 -5.79 8.49 -7.69
CA PHE A 57 -6.64 9.37 -8.48
C PHE A 57 -5.81 10.28 -9.40
N ASP A 58 -6.46 10.89 -10.40
CA ASP A 58 -5.81 11.78 -11.36
C ASP A 58 -5.15 13.00 -10.71
N ASP A 59 -5.63 13.42 -9.53
CA ASP A 59 -5.04 14.50 -8.73
C ASP A 59 -3.86 14.05 -7.85
N GLY A 60 -3.41 12.80 -7.99
CA GLY A 60 -2.28 12.22 -7.27
C GLY A 60 -2.61 11.72 -5.87
N ARG A 61 -3.83 11.89 -5.38
CA ARG A 61 -4.24 11.33 -4.07
C ARG A 61 -4.35 9.81 -4.13
N TRP A 62 -4.08 9.17 -3.00
CA TRP A 62 -4.30 7.74 -2.82
C TRP A 62 -5.45 7.48 -1.85
N ALA A 63 -6.18 6.39 -2.08
CA ALA A 63 -7.15 5.86 -1.14
C ALA A 63 -7.08 4.34 -1.09
N VAL A 64 -7.54 3.77 0.03
CA VAL A 64 -7.86 2.34 0.10
C VAL A 64 -9.14 2.11 -0.69
N GLU A 65 -9.08 1.33 -1.76
CA GLU A 65 -10.26 0.97 -2.55
C GLU A 65 -11.00 -0.22 -1.93
N TRP A 66 -10.25 -1.23 -1.49
CA TRP A 66 -10.75 -2.37 -0.74
C TRP A 66 -9.64 -3.09 0.03
N MET A 67 -10.03 -3.92 1.00
CA MET A 67 -9.14 -4.83 1.70
C MET A 67 -9.85 -6.18 1.85
N ILE A 68 -9.11 -7.26 1.61
CA ILE A 68 -9.55 -8.63 1.83
C ILE A 68 -8.59 -9.29 2.81
N VAL A 69 -9.13 -9.93 3.84
CA VAL A 69 -8.35 -10.75 4.78
C VAL A 69 -8.81 -12.21 4.67
N PRO A 70 -7.95 -13.19 5.02
CA PRO A 70 -8.30 -14.61 4.87
C PRO A 70 -9.62 -15.01 5.53
N GLU A 71 -10.00 -14.34 6.61
CA GLU A 71 -11.25 -14.59 7.35
C GLU A 71 -12.51 -14.22 6.55
N MET A 72 -12.41 -13.38 5.52
CA MET A 72 -13.55 -12.91 4.71
C MET A 72 -13.93 -13.86 3.57
N VAL A 73 -13.06 -14.79 3.18
CA VAL A 73 -13.18 -15.61 1.95
C VAL A 73 -13.26 -17.11 2.25
N ARG A 74 -13.79 -17.48 3.42
CA ARG A 74 -13.97 -18.88 3.83
C ARG A 74 -15.17 -19.54 3.19
#